data_AF-A0A1I6ED26-F1
#
_entry.id   AF-A0A1I6ED26-F1
#
_cell.length_a   1.000
_cell.length_b   1.000
_cell.length_c   1.000
_cell.angle_alpha   90.00
_cell.angle_beta   90.00
_cell.angle_gamma   90.00
#
_symmetry.space_group_name_H-M   'P 1'
#
loop_
_entity.id
_entity.type
_entity.pdbx_description
1 polymer ?
#
loop_
_entity_poly.entity_id
_entity_poly.type
_entity_poly.pdbx_seq_one_letter_code
_entity_poly.pdbx_strand_id
1 'polypeptide(L)'
;MSLDVSLQTDPGVIATDPVEEARRQVEICNACRYCEGFCAVFPAITRDKVFADGDITQFANLCHNCRGCYYACQYTAPHEFELNLPRALASARAESWERLAWPGGLARLFQSRGDALAAALIAGFALLFAVIAALPGEGEGFYAYLGHGAMVAIFAPAFLLPLAALGVSLRRYWREVGGGRLALPDWREALLAAGRMRNLNGGQGQGCNFEKAERFSDARRHVHQAVLYGFLLCFASTSSGTVLHYLFGMEAPYGVFSLPKLLGVPGGILLVVGCAGMLALKAKADPALGTPGRSSGERAFIWLLGFVGLSGLLLYAVRGTGLTGPLLALHLGSVLTFFLLTPYSKMAHGFYRMTALLREAQDKRERAGG
;
A
#
# COMPACT_ATOMS: atom_id res chain seq x y z
N MET A 1 -11.14 -34.63 8.88
CA MET A 1 -11.64 -33.33 8.38
C MET A 1 -12.66 -33.65 7.30
N SER A 2 -13.95 -33.52 7.59
CA SER A 2 -14.99 -33.64 6.56
C SER A 2 -14.78 -32.50 5.57
N LEU A 3 -14.63 -32.82 4.28
CA LEU A 3 -14.64 -31.80 3.24
C LEU A 3 -16.01 -31.13 3.30
N ASP A 4 -16.05 -29.84 3.61
CA ASP A 4 -17.30 -29.09 3.51
C ASP A 4 -17.58 -28.83 2.03
N VAL A 5 -18.33 -29.76 1.43
CA VAL A 5 -18.68 -29.75 0.00
C VAL A 5 -19.48 -28.49 -0.35
N SER A 6 -20.10 -27.82 0.62
CA SER A 6 -20.85 -26.57 0.38
C SER A 6 -19.96 -25.40 -0.08
N LEU A 7 -18.64 -25.50 0.14
CA LEU A 7 -17.68 -24.48 -0.30
C LEU A 7 -17.17 -24.72 -1.73
N GLN A 8 -17.47 -25.86 -2.36
CA GLN A 8 -17.03 -26.14 -3.73
C GLN A 8 -17.84 -25.31 -4.73
N THR A 9 -17.15 -24.71 -5.68
CA THR A 9 -17.76 -23.90 -6.74
C THR A 9 -17.98 -24.72 -8.02
N ASP A 10 -18.97 -24.31 -8.81
CA ASP A 10 -19.12 -24.80 -10.19
C ASP A 10 -18.07 -24.11 -11.08
N PRO A 11 -17.14 -24.85 -11.71
CA PRO A 11 -16.09 -24.25 -12.53
C PRO A 11 -16.63 -23.52 -13.77
N GLY A 12 -17.85 -23.83 -14.24
CA GLY A 12 -18.48 -23.21 -15.41
C GLY A 12 -19.29 -21.95 -15.10
N VAL A 13 -19.54 -21.64 -13.82
CA VAL A 13 -20.38 -20.49 -13.42
C VAL A 13 -19.51 -19.35 -12.90
N ILE A 14 -19.40 -18.28 -13.69
CA ILE A 14 -18.68 -17.07 -13.28
C ILE A 14 -19.48 -16.32 -12.22
N ALA A 15 -18.88 -16.11 -11.05
CA ALA A 15 -19.54 -15.44 -9.93
C ALA A 15 -19.38 -13.91 -10.01
N THR A 16 -20.38 -13.19 -9.52
CA THR A 16 -20.32 -11.72 -9.40
C THR A 16 -19.69 -11.28 -8.09
N ASP A 17 -19.78 -12.11 -7.04
CA ASP A 17 -19.10 -11.87 -5.78
C ASP A 17 -17.57 -12.06 -5.94
N PRO A 18 -16.74 -11.06 -5.55
CA PRO A 18 -15.29 -11.15 -5.73
C PRO A 18 -14.62 -12.32 -4.99
N VAL A 19 -15.15 -12.72 -3.83
CA VAL A 19 -14.57 -13.80 -3.01
C VAL A 19 -14.95 -15.15 -3.61
N GLU A 20 -16.20 -15.34 -4.00
CA GLU A 20 -16.65 -16.56 -4.69
C GLU A 20 -15.93 -16.76 -6.03
N GLU A 21 -15.79 -15.71 -6.85
CA GLU A 21 -15.09 -15.81 -8.13
C GLU A 21 -13.60 -16.10 -7.94
N ALA A 22 -12.97 -15.51 -6.92
CA ALA A 22 -11.60 -15.85 -6.57
C ALA A 22 -11.48 -17.29 -6.08
N ARG A 23 -12.45 -17.80 -5.28
CA ARG A 23 -12.49 -19.20 -4.85
C ARG A 23 -12.55 -20.15 -6.05
N ARG A 24 -13.47 -19.91 -6.98
CA ARG A 24 -13.63 -20.72 -8.19
C ARG A 24 -12.34 -20.85 -8.98
N GLN A 25 -11.69 -19.72 -9.24
CA GLN A 25 -10.44 -19.73 -9.99
C GLN A 25 -9.29 -20.38 -9.21
N VAL A 26 -9.23 -20.21 -7.88
CA VAL A 26 -8.23 -20.87 -7.03
C VAL A 26 -8.41 -22.38 -7.03
N GLU A 27 -9.66 -22.88 -6.99
CA GLU A 27 -9.97 -24.32 -7.08
C GLU A 27 -9.51 -24.93 -8.41
N ILE A 28 -9.85 -24.30 -9.53
CA ILE A 28 -9.40 -24.73 -10.87
C ILE A 28 -7.88 -24.67 -10.96
N CYS A 29 -7.27 -23.60 -10.45
CA CYS A 29 -5.82 -23.45 -10.43
C CYS A 29 -5.15 -24.55 -9.60
N ASN A 30 -5.64 -24.86 -8.40
CA ASN A 30 -5.12 -25.92 -7.53
C ASN A 30 -5.25 -27.32 -8.14
N ALA A 31 -6.28 -27.54 -8.96
CA ALA A 31 -6.45 -28.78 -9.71
C ALA A 31 -5.46 -28.89 -10.89
N CYS A 32 -5.28 -27.82 -11.67
CA CYS A 32 -4.45 -27.81 -12.88
C CYS A 32 -2.94 -27.74 -12.61
N ARG A 33 -2.51 -26.90 -11.64
CA ARG A 33 -1.12 -26.71 -11.20
C ARG A 33 -0.07 -26.27 -12.23
N TYR A 34 -0.45 -26.10 -13.49
CA TYR A 34 0.48 -25.63 -14.54
C TYR A 34 1.20 -24.33 -14.19
N CYS A 35 0.51 -23.40 -13.51
CA CYS A 35 1.04 -22.08 -13.18
C CYS A 35 1.86 -22.01 -11.89
N GLU A 36 2.16 -23.14 -11.23
CA GLU A 36 2.76 -23.16 -9.88
C GLU A 36 4.11 -22.42 -9.81
N GLY A 37 4.94 -22.60 -10.84
CA GLY A 37 6.24 -21.93 -10.93
C GLY A 37 6.13 -20.42 -11.18
N PHE A 38 4.99 -19.91 -11.67
CA PHE A 38 4.84 -18.50 -12.03
C PHE A 38 4.26 -17.64 -10.90
N CYS A 39 3.62 -18.25 -9.89
CA CYS A 39 2.85 -17.54 -8.88
C CYS A 39 3.40 -17.77 -7.46
N ALA A 40 3.89 -16.71 -6.82
CA ALA A 40 4.39 -16.77 -5.44
C ALA A 40 3.31 -17.09 -4.37
N VAL A 41 2.02 -17.11 -4.75
CA VAL A 41 0.90 -17.51 -3.87
C VAL A 41 0.62 -19.01 -3.96
N PHE A 42 1.05 -19.66 -5.03
CA PHE A 42 0.73 -21.06 -5.30
C PHE A 42 1.15 -22.03 -4.18
N PRO A 43 2.32 -21.87 -3.54
CA PRO A 43 2.70 -22.70 -2.41
C PRO A 43 1.77 -22.60 -1.20
N ALA A 44 0.96 -21.55 -1.09
CA ALA A 44 -0.09 -21.43 -0.08
C ALA A 44 -1.39 -22.11 -0.55
N ILE A 45 -1.76 -21.92 -1.82
CA ILE A 45 -2.96 -22.54 -2.43
C ILE A 45 -2.91 -24.08 -2.37
N THR A 46 -1.76 -24.70 -2.65
CA THR A 46 -1.65 -26.16 -2.78
C THR A 46 -1.64 -26.92 -1.45
N ARG A 47 -1.64 -26.20 -0.32
CA ARG A 47 -1.68 -26.80 1.02
C ARG A 47 -3.04 -27.35 1.39
N ASP A 48 -4.07 -26.84 0.75
CA ASP A 48 -5.46 -27.12 1.09
C ASP A 48 -6.24 -27.53 -0.18
N LYS A 49 -7.41 -28.15 0.00
CA LYS A 49 -8.27 -28.65 -1.09
C LYS A 49 -9.61 -27.93 -1.16
N VAL A 50 -10.02 -27.34 -0.04
CA VAL A 50 -11.24 -26.57 0.14
C VAL A 50 -10.79 -25.28 0.80
N PHE A 51 -11.33 -24.17 0.34
CA PHE A 51 -10.94 -22.85 0.78
C PHE A 51 -12.14 -22.19 1.43
N ALA A 52 -11.97 -21.58 2.59
CA ALA A 52 -12.95 -20.69 3.22
C ALA A 52 -12.72 -19.23 2.78
N ASP A 53 -13.59 -18.29 3.18
CA ASP A 53 -13.42 -16.85 2.87
C ASP A 53 -12.09 -16.29 3.38
N GLY A 54 -11.68 -16.72 4.58
CA GLY A 54 -10.41 -16.33 5.20
C GLY A 54 -9.20 -16.72 4.34
N ASP A 55 -9.25 -17.89 3.70
CA ASP A 55 -8.17 -18.36 2.82
C ASP A 55 -8.08 -17.51 1.55
N ILE A 56 -9.22 -17.16 0.96
CA ILE A 56 -9.27 -16.28 -0.22
C ILE A 56 -8.76 -14.89 0.14
N THR A 57 -9.14 -14.35 1.30
CA THR A 57 -8.63 -13.07 1.79
C THR A 57 -7.11 -13.12 2.02
N GLN A 58 -6.59 -14.22 2.55
CA GLN A 58 -5.16 -14.45 2.73
C GLN A 58 -4.44 -14.51 1.37
N PHE A 59 -4.90 -15.32 0.43
CA PHE A 59 -4.31 -15.45 -0.91
C PHE A 59 -4.37 -14.16 -1.71
N ALA A 60 -5.49 -13.43 -1.62
CA ALA A 60 -5.68 -12.14 -2.27
C ALA A 60 -4.63 -11.12 -1.77
N ASN A 61 -4.35 -11.10 -0.47
CA ASN A 61 -3.34 -10.23 0.14
C ASN A 61 -1.90 -10.75 -0.02
N LEU A 62 -1.70 -12.05 -0.29
CA LEU A 62 -0.42 -12.64 -0.75
C LEU A 62 -0.16 -12.46 -2.26
N CYS A 63 -1.18 -12.17 -3.05
CA CYS A 63 -1.05 -11.88 -4.48
C CYS A 63 -0.50 -10.46 -4.72
N HIS A 64 0.46 -10.33 -5.65
CA HIS A 64 0.98 -9.02 -6.08
C HIS A 64 0.41 -8.53 -7.41
N ASN A 65 -0.51 -9.27 -8.03
CA ASN A 65 -0.97 -9.02 -9.40
C ASN A 65 0.26 -8.93 -10.33
N CYS A 66 1.10 -9.97 -10.28
CA CYS A 66 2.32 -10.09 -11.08
C CYS A 66 2.03 -10.49 -12.54
N ARG A 67 0.84 -11.08 -12.76
CA ARG A 67 0.25 -11.47 -14.06
C ARG A 67 0.94 -12.62 -14.80
N GLY A 68 2.05 -13.15 -14.29
CA GLY A 68 2.70 -14.32 -14.89
C GLY A 68 1.81 -15.55 -15.00
N CYS A 69 0.97 -15.82 -13.98
CA CYS A 69 0.00 -16.90 -14.06
C CYS A 69 -1.08 -16.71 -15.13
N TYR A 70 -1.39 -15.47 -15.54
CA TYR A 70 -2.37 -15.23 -16.61
C TYR A 70 -1.77 -15.55 -17.98
N TYR A 71 -0.59 -15.01 -18.29
CA TYR A 71 0.05 -15.23 -19.59
C TYR A 71 0.53 -16.68 -19.80
N ALA A 72 0.69 -17.46 -18.72
CA ALA A 72 0.99 -18.89 -18.82
C ALA A 72 -0.27 -19.78 -18.86
N CYS A 73 -1.46 -19.25 -18.59
CA CYS A 73 -2.65 -20.08 -18.38
C CYS A 73 -3.29 -20.49 -19.71
N GLN A 74 -3.54 -21.78 -19.88
CA GLN A 74 -4.25 -22.37 -21.02
C GLN A 74 -5.78 -22.20 -20.97
N TYR A 75 -6.31 -21.74 -19.84
CA TYR A 75 -7.75 -21.58 -19.59
C TYR A 75 -8.19 -20.12 -19.50
N THR A 76 -7.38 -19.17 -19.97
CA THR A 76 -7.84 -17.78 -20.15
C THR A 76 -8.92 -17.71 -21.22
N ALA A 77 -9.61 -16.58 -21.35
CA ALA A 77 -10.54 -16.34 -22.46
C ALA A 77 -9.86 -16.68 -23.81
N PRO A 78 -10.57 -17.35 -24.75
CA PRO A 78 -12.01 -17.65 -24.76
C PRO A 78 -12.39 -19.02 -24.17
N HIS A 79 -11.53 -19.69 -23.39
CA HIS A 79 -11.90 -20.96 -22.73
C HIS A 79 -13.11 -20.79 -21.81
N GLU A 80 -13.95 -21.82 -21.67
CA GLU A 80 -15.21 -21.76 -20.89
C GLU A 80 -15.02 -21.34 -19.41
N PHE A 81 -13.89 -21.71 -18.80
CA PHE A 81 -13.54 -21.30 -17.43
C PHE A 81 -13.16 -19.82 -17.29
N GLU A 82 -12.77 -19.16 -18.40
CA GLU A 82 -12.41 -17.75 -18.50
C GLU A 82 -11.47 -17.24 -17.38
N LEU A 83 -10.38 -17.98 -17.11
CA LEU A 83 -9.52 -17.69 -15.97
C LEU A 83 -8.80 -16.34 -16.11
N ASN A 84 -8.92 -15.53 -15.06
CA ASN A 84 -8.18 -14.29 -14.85
C ASN A 84 -7.85 -14.13 -13.36
N LEU A 85 -7.00 -15.03 -12.86
CA LEU A 85 -6.66 -15.11 -11.45
C LEU A 85 -6.09 -13.78 -10.90
N PRO A 86 -5.27 -13.01 -11.65
CA PRO A 86 -4.83 -11.69 -11.19
C PRO A 86 -5.98 -10.73 -10.91
N ARG A 87 -7.01 -10.68 -11.77
CA ARG A 87 -8.20 -9.84 -11.57
C ARG A 87 -9.05 -10.35 -10.43
N ALA A 88 -9.31 -11.66 -10.35
CA ALA A 88 -10.13 -12.26 -9.31
C ALA A 88 -9.55 -11.97 -7.91
N LEU A 89 -8.27 -12.31 -7.69
CA LEU A 89 -7.59 -12.04 -6.42
C LEU A 89 -7.41 -10.54 -6.15
N ALA A 90 -7.23 -9.70 -7.17
CA ALA A 90 -7.16 -8.25 -6.96
C ALA A 90 -8.52 -7.63 -6.59
N SER A 91 -9.62 -8.24 -7.03
CA SER A 91 -10.98 -7.83 -6.69
C SER A 91 -11.34 -8.27 -5.28
N ALA A 92 -11.11 -9.55 -4.93
CA ALA A 92 -11.24 -10.05 -3.56
C ALA A 92 -10.38 -9.25 -2.57
N ARG A 93 -9.16 -8.88 -2.96
CA ARG A 93 -8.28 -8.04 -2.12
C ARG A 93 -8.91 -6.67 -1.85
N ALA A 94 -9.36 -5.98 -2.90
CA ALA A 94 -9.93 -4.64 -2.74
C ALA A 94 -11.22 -4.66 -1.92
N GLU A 95 -12.06 -5.67 -2.13
CA GLU A 95 -13.26 -5.91 -1.34
C GLU A 95 -12.88 -6.17 0.13
N SER A 96 -11.89 -7.03 0.42
CA SER A 96 -11.44 -7.29 1.80
C SER A 96 -10.97 -6.01 2.50
N TRP A 97 -10.26 -5.12 1.79
CA TRP A 97 -9.83 -3.84 2.37
C TRP A 97 -11.00 -2.92 2.68
N GLU A 98 -12.01 -2.87 1.81
CA GLU A 98 -13.20 -2.06 2.00
C GLU A 98 -14.06 -2.57 3.17
N ARG A 99 -14.23 -3.89 3.28
CA ARG A 99 -14.99 -4.55 4.36
C ARG A 99 -14.30 -4.39 5.71
N LEU A 100 -12.98 -4.60 5.74
CA LEU A 100 -12.21 -4.63 6.98
C LEU A 100 -11.83 -3.24 7.49
N ALA A 101 -11.79 -2.24 6.61
CA ALA A 101 -11.50 -0.85 6.98
C ALA A 101 -12.44 -0.32 8.05
N TRP A 102 -11.90 0.51 8.93
CA TRP A 102 -12.65 1.19 9.97
C TRP A 102 -12.33 2.70 10.01
N PRO A 103 -13.32 3.56 10.27
CA PRO A 103 -14.76 3.34 10.03
C PRO A 103 -15.07 2.89 8.60
N GLY A 104 -16.16 2.11 8.47
CA GLY A 104 -16.60 1.57 7.18
C GLY A 104 -17.10 2.67 6.22
N GLY A 105 -17.18 2.34 4.93
CA GLY A 105 -17.72 3.23 3.88
C GLY A 105 -16.72 4.25 3.32
N LEU A 106 -15.83 4.81 4.16
CA LEU A 106 -14.80 5.76 3.70
C LEU A 106 -13.82 5.13 2.70
N ALA A 107 -13.44 3.88 2.92
CA ALA A 107 -12.60 3.11 2.00
C ALA A 107 -13.22 3.06 0.59
N ARG A 108 -14.51 2.75 0.48
CA ARG A 108 -15.20 2.63 -0.82
C ARG A 108 -15.27 3.98 -1.56
N LEU A 109 -15.50 5.08 -0.83
CA LEU A 109 -15.49 6.42 -1.41
C LEU A 109 -14.10 6.78 -1.97
N PHE A 110 -13.03 6.53 -1.20
CA PHE A 110 -11.68 6.80 -1.66
C PHE A 110 -11.27 5.92 -2.85
N GLN A 111 -11.63 4.63 -2.84
CA GLN A 111 -11.27 3.72 -3.93
C GLN A 111 -11.91 4.13 -5.27
N SER A 112 -13.15 4.64 -5.23
CA SER A 112 -13.90 5.05 -6.42
C SER A 112 -13.60 6.48 -6.90
N ARG A 113 -13.35 7.43 -5.98
CA ARG A 113 -13.18 8.87 -6.28
C ARG A 113 -11.88 9.48 -5.73
N GLY A 114 -10.85 8.66 -5.53
CA GLY A 114 -9.64 9.05 -4.80
C GLY A 114 -8.95 10.29 -5.36
N ASP A 115 -8.90 10.47 -6.68
CA ASP A 115 -8.20 11.60 -7.31
C ASP A 115 -8.85 12.94 -6.92
N ALA A 116 -10.17 13.03 -7.08
CA ALA A 116 -10.94 14.22 -6.74
C ALA A 116 -10.90 14.50 -5.24
N LEU A 117 -11.00 13.45 -4.41
CA LEU A 117 -10.97 13.60 -2.96
C LEU A 117 -9.60 14.10 -2.47
N ALA A 118 -8.51 13.52 -2.98
CA ALA A 118 -7.15 13.94 -2.61
C ALA A 118 -6.88 15.39 -3.05
N ALA A 119 -7.27 15.77 -4.27
CA ALA A 119 -7.10 17.15 -4.75
C ALA A 119 -7.90 18.16 -3.92
N ALA A 120 -9.17 17.85 -3.61
CA ALA A 120 -10.02 18.70 -2.79
C ALA A 120 -9.48 18.88 -1.36
N LEU A 121 -8.99 17.80 -0.74
CA LEU A 121 -8.40 17.86 0.60
C LEU A 121 -7.08 18.65 0.61
N ILE A 122 -6.22 18.46 -0.39
CA ILE A 122 -4.97 19.24 -0.51
C ILE A 122 -5.31 20.73 -0.63
N ALA A 123 -6.22 21.10 -1.53
CA ALA A 123 -6.61 22.49 -1.72
C ALA A 123 -7.25 23.08 -0.46
N GLY A 124 -8.17 22.34 0.17
CA GLY A 124 -8.85 22.78 1.40
C GLY A 124 -7.89 22.97 2.57
N PHE A 125 -6.97 22.03 2.79
CA PHE A 125 -5.99 22.15 3.87
C PHE A 125 -4.90 23.18 3.55
N ALA A 126 -4.47 23.32 2.29
CA ALA A 126 -3.55 24.37 1.90
C ALA A 126 -4.16 25.76 2.13
N LEU A 127 -5.44 25.94 1.79
CA LEU A 127 -6.18 27.17 2.10
C LEU A 127 -6.29 27.39 3.61
N LEU A 128 -6.64 26.34 4.37
CA LEU A 128 -6.69 26.42 5.84
C LEU A 128 -5.36 26.91 6.43
N PHE A 129 -4.23 26.32 6.02
CA PHE A 129 -2.92 26.74 6.50
C PHE A 129 -2.53 28.14 6.02
N ALA A 130 -2.92 28.54 4.80
CA ALA A 130 -2.71 29.90 4.31
C ALA A 130 -3.49 30.94 5.12
N VAL A 131 -4.74 30.62 5.50
CA VAL A 131 -5.57 31.49 6.36
C VAL A 131 -4.98 31.58 7.76
N ILE A 132 -4.56 30.45 8.36
CA ILE A 132 -3.92 30.45 9.69
C ILE A 132 -2.65 31.30 9.66
N ALA A 133 -1.83 31.18 8.61
CA ALA A 133 -0.60 31.94 8.46
C ALA A 133 -0.83 33.46 8.24
N ALA A 134 -2.05 33.87 7.86
CA ALA A 134 -2.42 35.28 7.71
C ALA A 134 -2.95 35.90 9.02
N LEU A 135 -3.23 35.09 10.04
CA LEU A 135 -3.55 35.58 11.38
C LEU A 135 -2.28 36.10 12.07
N PRO A 136 -2.37 37.13 12.93
CA PRO A 136 -1.21 37.64 13.66
C PRO A 136 -0.60 36.52 14.53
N GLY A 137 0.61 36.09 14.18
CA GLY A 137 1.37 35.06 14.89
C GLY A 137 2.36 35.65 15.89
N GLU A 138 2.68 34.89 16.95
CA GLU A 138 3.76 35.17 17.89
C GLU A 138 4.96 34.24 17.58
N GLY A 139 6.11 34.80 17.18
CA GLY A 139 7.38 34.05 17.03
C GLY A 139 8.26 34.43 15.83
N GLU A 140 9.51 33.93 15.81
CA GLU A 140 10.45 34.10 14.68
C GLU A 140 10.57 32.82 13.80
N GLY A 141 10.89 32.98 12.52
CA GLY A 141 11.20 31.87 11.61
C GLY A 141 10.00 31.00 11.20
N PHE A 142 10.13 29.68 11.31
CA PHE A 142 9.09 28.72 10.89
C PHE A 142 7.79 28.83 11.72
N TYR A 143 7.92 29.18 12.99
CA TYR A 143 6.80 29.32 13.92
C TYR A 143 6.02 30.63 13.76
N ALA A 144 6.57 31.61 13.01
CA ALA A 144 5.87 32.84 12.65
C ALA A 144 4.64 32.58 11.77
N TYR A 145 4.63 31.47 11.02
CA TYR A 145 3.52 31.09 10.12
C TYR A 145 2.54 30.09 10.75
N LEU A 146 2.99 29.31 11.74
CA LEU A 146 2.17 28.32 12.44
C LEU A 146 2.81 28.01 13.79
N GLY A 147 2.20 28.48 14.87
CA GLY A 147 2.71 28.23 16.22
C GLY A 147 2.85 26.75 16.52
N HIS A 148 3.89 26.37 17.27
CA HIS A 148 4.20 24.97 17.59
C HIS A 148 2.98 24.21 18.16
N GLY A 149 2.21 24.85 19.05
CA GLY A 149 1.00 24.27 19.63
C GLY A 149 -0.09 23.96 18.59
N ALA A 150 -0.28 24.81 17.59
CA ALA A 150 -1.24 24.59 16.51
C ALA A 150 -0.84 23.39 15.64
N MET A 151 0.46 23.23 15.35
CA MET A 151 0.96 22.05 14.64
C MET A 151 0.66 20.77 15.41
N VAL A 152 0.98 20.73 16.71
CA VAL A 152 0.73 19.55 17.55
C VAL A 152 -0.77 19.25 17.60
N ALA A 153 -1.61 20.26 17.83
CA ALA A 153 -3.06 20.10 17.93
C ALA A 153 -3.71 19.56 16.65
N ILE A 154 -3.21 19.94 15.48
CA ILE A 154 -3.74 19.49 14.18
C ILE A 154 -3.14 18.14 13.78
N PHE A 155 -1.82 18.00 13.81
CA PHE A 155 -1.13 16.82 13.26
C PHE A 155 -1.13 15.61 14.19
N ALA A 156 -1.12 15.79 15.52
CA ALA A 156 -1.16 14.65 16.45
C ALA A 156 -2.43 13.80 16.26
N PRO A 157 -3.67 14.34 16.30
CA PRO A 157 -4.85 13.52 16.05
C PRO A 157 -4.90 13.02 14.61
N ALA A 158 -4.48 13.82 13.63
CA ALA A 158 -4.43 13.42 12.23
C ALA A 158 -3.41 12.30 11.94
N PHE A 159 -2.44 12.08 12.82
CA PHE A 159 -1.52 10.95 12.76
C PHE A 159 -2.03 9.75 13.58
N LEU A 160 -2.47 9.98 14.82
CA LEU A 160 -2.86 8.91 15.75
C LEU A 160 -4.17 8.23 15.37
N LEU A 161 -5.19 8.98 14.92
CA LEU A 161 -6.50 8.41 14.58
C LEU A 161 -6.41 7.48 13.36
N PRO A 162 -5.74 7.84 12.26
CA PRO A 162 -5.53 6.91 11.15
C PRO A 162 -4.74 5.65 11.51
N LEU A 163 -3.75 5.76 12.42
CA LEU A 163 -3.02 4.58 12.92
C LEU A 163 -3.91 3.68 13.78
N ALA A 164 -4.75 4.24 14.64
CA ALA A 164 -5.73 3.48 15.40
C ALA A 164 -6.73 2.77 14.48
N ALA A 165 -7.21 3.46 13.45
CA ALA A 165 -8.08 2.91 12.41
C ALA A 165 -7.42 1.73 11.66
N LEU A 166 -6.14 1.85 11.29
CA LEU A 166 -5.37 0.75 10.74
C LEU A 166 -5.27 -0.41 11.74
N GLY A 167 -4.96 -0.15 13.01
CA GLY A 167 -4.87 -1.17 14.05
C GLY A 167 -6.15 -2.00 14.20
N VAL A 168 -7.32 -1.34 14.18
CA VAL A 168 -8.63 -2.01 14.18
C VAL A 168 -8.80 -2.88 12.93
N SER A 169 -8.46 -2.33 11.76
CA SER A 169 -8.61 -3.02 10.47
C SER A 169 -7.72 -4.26 10.37
N LEU A 170 -6.46 -4.17 10.82
CA LEU A 170 -5.53 -5.29 10.89
C LEU A 170 -5.96 -6.36 11.91
N ARG A 171 -6.54 -5.96 13.04
CA ARG A 171 -7.09 -6.91 14.02
C ARG A 171 -8.26 -7.70 13.43
N ARG A 172 -9.12 -7.05 12.65
CA ARG A 172 -10.22 -7.73 11.93
C ARG A 172 -9.67 -8.70 10.90
N TYR A 173 -8.71 -8.26 10.08
CA TYR A 173 -8.02 -9.13 9.13
C TYR A 173 -7.39 -10.35 9.80
N TRP A 174 -6.62 -10.14 10.88
CA TRP A 174 -5.93 -11.20 11.61
C TRP A 174 -6.90 -12.28 12.11
N ARG A 175 -8.09 -11.88 12.59
CA ARG A 175 -9.13 -12.82 13.01
C ARG A 175 -9.74 -13.57 11.83
N GLU A 176 -9.99 -12.88 10.72
CA GLU A 176 -10.60 -13.46 9.52
C GLU A 176 -9.72 -14.54 8.87
N VAL A 177 -8.41 -14.33 8.84
CA VAL A 177 -7.45 -15.32 8.30
C VAL A 177 -7.00 -16.38 9.31
N GLY A 178 -7.66 -16.47 10.47
CA GLY A 178 -7.36 -17.46 11.52
C GLY A 178 -5.99 -17.27 12.19
N GLY A 179 -5.49 -16.04 12.26
CA GLY A 179 -4.17 -15.74 12.81
C GLY A 179 -4.04 -16.06 14.31
N GLY A 180 -2.98 -16.79 14.66
CA GLY A 180 -2.69 -17.24 16.03
C GLY A 180 -1.72 -16.33 16.80
N ARG A 181 -0.95 -16.93 17.72
CA ARG A 181 0.15 -16.23 18.41
C ARG A 181 1.41 -16.22 17.54
N LEU A 182 1.95 -15.04 17.28
CA LEU A 182 3.18 -14.86 16.51
C LEU A 182 4.42 -15.20 17.36
N ALA A 183 5.41 -15.81 16.72
CA ALA A 183 6.74 -16.01 17.31
C ALA A 183 7.79 -15.17 16.56
N LEU A 184 8.96 -14.98 17.17
CA LEU A 184 10.05 -14.19 16.59
C LEU A 184 10.49 -14.65 15.18
N PRO A 185 10.52 -15.97 14.86
CA PRO A 185 10.81 -16.43 13.50
C PRO A 185 9.84 -15.90 12.43
N ASP A 186 8.55 -15.71 12.75
CA ASP A 186 7.56 -15.20 11.79
C ASP A 186 7.89 -13.77 11.39
N TRP A 187 8.25 -12.95 12.37
CA TRP A 187 8.65 -11.57 12.16
C TRP A 187 9.88 -11.49 11.27
N ARG A 188 10.90 -12.33 11.53
CA ARG A 188 12.12 -12.35 10.74
C ARG A 188 11.83 -12.72 9.28
N GLU A 189 11.08 -13.78 9.03
CA GLU A 189 10.74 -14.23 7.67
C GLU A 189 9.90 -13.19 6.93
N ALA A 190 8.86 -12.64 7.58
CA ALA A 190 8.00 -11.63 6.99
C ALA A 190 8.75 -10.33 6.65
N LEU A 191 9.61 -9.84 7.55
CA LEU A 191 10.43 -8.65 7.33
C LEU A 191 11.44 -8.84 6.19
N LEU A 192 12.12 -9.99 6.14
CA LEU A 192 13.05 -10.30 5.05
C LEU A 192 12.33 -10.42 3.70
N ALA A 193 11.16 -11.07 3.67
CA ALA A 193 10.35 -11.20 2.46
C ALA A 193 9.86 -9.83 1.97
N ALA A 194 9.41 -8.95 2.88
CA ALA A 194 8.97 -7.60 2.58
C ALA A 194 10.11 -6.72 2.06
N GLY A 195 11.25 -6.68 2.76
CA GLY A 195 12.40 -5.83 2.39
C GLY A 195 13.05 -6.22 1.06
N ARG A 196 13.12 -7.51 0.75
CA ARG A 196 13.61 -8.00 -0.56
C ARG A 196 12.56 -7.94 -1.67
N MET A 197 11.31 -7.70 -1.30
CA MET A 197 10.12 -7.85 -2.13
C MET A 197 10.15 -9.16 -2.91
N ARG A 198 10.45 -10.26 -2.19
CA ARG A 198 10.67 -11.60 -2.79
C ARG A 198 9.51 -12.00 -3.70
N ASN A 199 8.28 -11.70 -3.27
CA ASN A 199 7.06 -12.08 -3.96
C ASN A 199 6.72 -11.16 -5.16
N LEU A 200 7.49 -10.08 -5.40
CA LEU A 200 7.39 -9.23 -6.60
C LEU A 200 8.30 -9.70 -7.74
N ASN A 201 9.04 -10.80 -7.56
CA ASN A 201 9.92 -11.39 -8.56
C ASN A 201 9.29 -12.60 -9.30
N GLY A 202 7.96 -12.74 -9.22
CA GLY A 202 7.27 -13.95 -9.70
C GLY A 202 7.52 -15.17 -8.80
N GLY A 203 6.96 -16.33 -9.17
CA GLY A 203 7.30 -17.60 -8.51
C GLY A 203 8.69 -18.13 -8.92
N GLN A 204 9.09 -17.81 -10.14
CA GLN A 204 10.28 -18.30 -10.83
C GLN A 204 11.51 -17.38 -10.71
N GLY A 205 11.35 -16.20 -10.09
CA GLY A 205 12.47 -15.29 -9.83
C GLY A 205 12.95 -14.45 -11.03
N GLN A 206 12.11 -14.28 -12.07
CA GLN A 206 12.44 -13.54 -13.30
C GLN A 206 11.71 -12.19 -13.43
N GLY A 207 10.93 -11.80 -12.44
CA GLY A 207 10.14 -10.57 -12.42
C GLY A 207 8.66 -10.80 -12.74
N CYS A 208 7.97 -9.72 -13.09
CA CYS A 208 6.54 -9.73 -13.39
C CYS A 208 6.23 -9.33 -14.83
N ASN A 209 5.09 -9.81 -15.32
CA ASN A 209 4.49 -9.51 -16.62
C ASN A 209 3.61 -8.24 -16.57
N PHE A 210 3.89 -7.34 -15.61
CA PHE A 210 2.96 -6.28 -15.25
C PHE A 210 2.74 -5.27 -16.40
N GLU A 211 3.82 -4.84 -17.04
CA GLU A 211 3.83 -3.80 -18.07
C GLU A 211 4.25 -4.30 -19.46
N LYS A 212 4.68 -5.56 -19.61
CA LYS A 212 5.22 -6.10 -20.87
C LYS A 212 4.53 -7.38 -21.36
N ALA A 213 3.27 -7.58 -20.98
CA ALA A 213 2.49 -8.76 -21.33
C ALA A 213 3.30 -10.04 -21.13
N GLU A 214 3.56 -10.83 -22.17
CA GLU A 214 4.27 -12.12 -22.10
C GLU A 214 5.73 -12.05 -21.61
N ARG A 215 6.36 -10.86 -21.58
CA ARG A 215 7.75 -10.72 -21.13
C ARG A 215 7.85 -10.38 -19.65
N PHE A 216 8.80 -11.01 -18.97
CA PHE A 216 9.11 -10.70 -17.57
C PHE A 216 9.95 -9.42 -17.41
N SER A 217 9.79 -8.75 -16.28
CA SER A 217 10.48 -7.52 -15.94
C SER A 217 10.50 -7.26 -14.43
N ASP A 218 11.64 -6.82 -13.91
CA ASP A 218 11.80 -6.36 -12.53
C ASP A 218 11.48 -4.86 -12.34
N ALA A 219 11.02 -4.16 -13.39
CA ALA A 219 10.81 -2.72 -13.34
C ALA A 219 9.86 -2.30 -12.19
N ARG A 220 8.75 -3.03 -12.01
CA ARG A 220 7.82 -2.77 -10.92
C ARG A 220 8.44 -3.00 -9.54
N ARG A 221 9.33 -3.99 -9.42
CA ARG A 221 10.07 -4.27 -8.18
C ARG A 221 10.98 -3.09 -7.86
N HIS A 222 11.88 -2.71 -8.75
CA HIS A 222 12.81 -1.60 -8.48
C HIS A 222 12.10 -0.27 -8.16
N VAL A 223 11.05 0.06 -8.93
CA VAL A 223 10.26 1.27 -8.70
C VAL A 223 9.52 1.22 -7.36
N HIS A 224 8.94 0.08 -6.98
CA HIS A 224 8.31 -0.07 -5.66
C HIS A 224 9.32 0.01 -4.51
N GLN A 225 10.55 -0.45 -4.74
CA GLN A 225 11.67 -0.35 -3.79
C GLN A 225 12.05 1.12 -3.57
N ALA A 226 12.13 1.90 -4.65
CA ALA A 226 12.36 3.34 -4.57
C ALA A 226 11.24 4.04 -3.77
N VAL A 227 9.97 3.69 -3.99
CA VAL A 227 8.85 4.22 -3.20
C VAL A 227 8.95 3.82 -1.72
N LEU A 228 9.17 2.54 -1.43
CA LEU A 228 9.24 2.02 -0.07
C LEU A 228 10.39 2.65 0.73
N TYR A 229 11.61 2.59 0.20
CA TYR A 229 12.77 3.15 0.87
C TYR A 229 12.73 4.68 0.89
N GLY A 230 12.23 5.32 -0.17
CA GLY A 230 12.00 6.76 -0.19
C GLY A 230 11.07 7.22 0.93
N PHE A 231 9.94 6.53 1.11
CA PHE A 231 9.01 6.78 2.20
C PHE A 231 9.64 6.57 3.58
N LEU A 232 10.33 5.44 3.78
CA LEU A 232 10.99 5.13 5.06
C LEU A 232 12.07 6.16 5.43
N LEU A 233 12.86 6.62 4.45
CA LEU A 233 13.87 7.66 4.66
C LEU A 233 13.24 9.01 4.98
N CYS A 234 12.17 9.42 4.28
CA CYS A 234 11.41 10.63 4.61
C CYS A 234 10.79 10.55 6.02
N PHE A 235 10.21 9.41 6.37
CA PHE A 235 9.65 9.18 7.70
C PHE A 235 10.73 9.22 8.80
N ALA A 236 11.89 8.61 8.55
CA ALA A 236 13.05 8.67 9.44
C ALA A 236 13.60 10.08 9.58
N SER A 237 13.62 10.87 8.50
CA SER A 237 13.94 12.30 8.53
C SER A 237 13.02 13.06 9.48
N THR A 238 11.71 12.96 9.32
CA THR A 238 10.73 13.66 10.18
C THR A 238 10.81 13.19 11.63
N SER A 239 10.99 11.89 11.85
CA SER A 239 11.15 11.31 13.19
C SER A 239 12.43 11.82 13.86
N SER A 240 13.55 11.84 13.14
CA SER A 240 14.83 12.34 13.66
C SER A 240 14.75 13.82 14.00
N GLY A 241 14.05 14.64 13.20
CA GLY A 241 13.80 16.05 13.52
C GLY A 241 12.99 16.24 14.81
N THR A 242 12.03 15.35 15.08
CA THR A 242 11.25 15.38 16.33
C THR A 242 12.14 15.03 17.53
N VAL A 243 12.96 13.99 17.41
CA VAL A 243 13.92 13.58 18.44
C VAL A 243 14.93 14.70 18.72
N LEU A 244 15.51 15.31 17.69
CA LEU A 244 16.47 16.41 17.83
C LEU A 244 15.86 17.60 18.56
N HIS A 245 14.63 17.98 18.21
CA HIS A 245 13.93 19.09 18.86
C HIS A 245 13.62 18.80 20.33
N TYR A 246 12.93 17.69 20.63
CA TYR A 246 12.40 17.44 21.98
C TYR A 246 13.39 16.79 22.94
N LEU A 247 14.28 15.91 22.47
CA LEU A 247 15.22 15.19 23.35
C LEU A 247 16.56 15.90 23.47
N PHE A 248 17.01 16.57 22.40
CA PHE A 248 18.32 17.22 22.36
C PHE A 248 18.24 18.76 22.36
N GLY A 249 17.04 19.36 22.34
CA GLY A 249 16.88 20.81 22.31
C GLY A 249 17.44 21.47 21.04
N MET A 250 17.70 20.69 19.99
CA MET A 250 18.21 21.19 18.72
C MET A 250 17.04 21.58 17.84
N GLU A 251 16.71 22.86 17.81
CA GLU A 251 15.59 23.37 17.04
C GLU A 251 15.93 23.54 15.57
N ALA A 252 14.92 23.36 14.71
CA ALA A 252 15.04 23.73 13.31
C ALA A 252 15.28 25.25 13.22
N PRO A 253 16.14 25.73 12.30
CA PRO A 253 16.55 25.05 11.07
C PRO A 253 17.83 24.20 11.15
N TYR A 254 17.76 22.98 10.61
CA TYR A 254 18.91 22.09 10.52
C TYR A 254 19.81 22.37 9.31
N GLY A 255 21.12 22.26 9.52
CA GLY A 255 22.14 22.34 8.45
C GLY A 255 22.11 21.15 7.48
N VAL A 256 22.88 21.24 6.39
CA VAL A 256 22.91 20.23 5.31
C VAL A 256 23.37 18.86 5.80
N PHE A 257 24.37 18.82 6.68
CA PHE A 257 24.93 17.59 7.28
C PHE A 257 24.22 17.19 8.58
N SER A 258 22.90 17.32 8.61
CA SER A 258 22.06 16.88 9.74
C SER A 258 21.32 15.59 9.38
N LEU A 259 20.98 14.78 10.38
CA LEU A 259 20.19 13.55 10.17
C LEU A 259 18.90 13.80 9.37
N PRO A 260 18.08 14.84 9.66
CA PRO A 260 16.89 15.13 8.87
C PRO A 260 17.20 15.39 7.40
N LYS A 261 18.28 16.12 7.08
CA LYS A 261 18.61 16.44 5.68
C LYS A 261 19.24 15.28 4.93
N LEU A 262 20.13 14.53 5.58
CA LEU A 262 20.78 13.34 4.99
C LEU A 262 19.79 12.22 4.70
N LEU A 263 18.71 12.10 5.47
CA LEU A 263 17.64 11.13 5.23
C LEU A 263 16.57 11.71 4.28
N GLY A 264 16.16 12.95 4.49
CA GLY A 264 15.01 13.55 3.82
C GLY A 264 15.25 13.86 2.35
N VAL A 265 16.43 14.36 1.96
CA VAL A 265 16.71 14.70 0.55
C VAL A 265 16.78 13.45 -0.34
N PRO A 266 17.60 12.43 -0.03
CA PRO A 266 17.61 11.19 -0.81
C PRO A 266 16.25 10.48 -0.77
N GLY A 267 15.58 10.47 0.39
CA GLY A 267 14.24 9.92 0.55
C GLY A 267 13.22 10.57 -0.38
N GLY A 268 13.20 11.91 -0.43
CA GLY A 268 12.31 12.67 -1.30
C GLY A 268 12.57 12.37 -2.78
N ILE A 269 13.83 12.31 -3.20
CA ILE A 269 14.21 12.01 -4.60
C ILE A 269 13.73 10.61 -4.99
N LEU A 270 14.03 9.59 -4.17
CA LEU A 270 13.58 8.22 -4.40
C LEU A 270 12.05 8.12 -4.45
N LEU A 271 11.36 8.85 -3.59
CA LEU A 271 9.90 8.85 -3.54
C LEU A 271 9.28 9.46 -4.81
N VAL A 272 9.81 10.59 -5.28
CA VAL A 272 9.34 11.24 -6.52
C VAL A 272 9.60 10.37 -7.74
N VAL A 273 10.82 9.87 -7.91
CA VAL A 273 11.20 9.01 -9.04
C VAL A 273 10.41 7.69 -9.00
N GLY A 274 10.25 7.09 -7.82
CA GLY A 274 9.48 5.87 -7.63
C GLY A 274 7.99 6.07 -7.95
N CYS A 275 7.37 7.16 -7.50
CA CYS A 275 5.96 7.42 -7.80
C CYS A 275 5.72 7.69 -9.28
N ALA A 276 6.59 8.49 -9.93
CA ALA A 276 6.53 8.74 -11.37
C ALA A 276 6.71 7.44 -12.18
N GLY A 277 7.68 6.61 -11.81
CA GLY A 277 7.89 5.30 -12.41
C GLY A 277 6.67 4.38 -12.25
N MET A 278 6.03 4.39 -11.08
CA MET A 278 4.88 3.51 -10.81
C MET A 278 3.65 3.93 -11.63
N LEU A 279 3.42 5.24 -11.77
CA LEU A 279 2.39 5.77 -12.66
C LEU A 279 2.64 5.39 -14.12
N ALA A 280 3.89 5.50 -14.59
CA ALA A 280 4.27 5.13 -15.94
C ALA A 280 4.07 3.62 -16.21
N LEU A 281 4.46 2.75 -15.26
CA LEU A 281 4.24 1.32 -15.37
C LEU A 281 2.74 0.97 -15.37
N LYS A 282 1.95 1.64 -14.53
CA LYS A 282 0.50 1.43 -14.47
C LYS A 282 -0.20 1.86 -15.75
N ALA A 283 0.27 2.92 -16.42
CA ALA A 283 -0.26 3.37 -17.71
C ALA A 283 -0.03 2.35 -18.84
N LYS A 284 1.03 1.54 -18.74
CA LYS A 284 1.37 0.46 -19.69
C LYS A 284 0.70 -0.86 -19.36
N ALA A 285 0.23 -1.04 -18.13
CA ALA A 285 -0.32 -2.29 -17.65
C ALA A 285 -1.72 -2.52 -18.24
N ASP A 286 -1.99 -3.74 -18.71
CA ASP A 286 -3.32 -4.15 -19.16
C ASP A 286 -4.39 -3.89 -18.07
N PRO A 287 -5.42 -3.06 -18.34
CA PRO A 287 -6.47 -2.76 -17.37
C PRO A 287 -7.39 -3.95 -17.09
N ALA A 288 -7.54 -4.90 -18.01
CA ALA A 288 -8.41 -6.08 -17.86
C ALA A 288 -7.90 -7.05 -16.79
N LEU A 289 -6.60 -6.97 -16.45
CA LEU A 289 -5.97 -7.77 -15.39
C LEU A 289 -5.92 -7.03 -14.04
N GLY A 290 -6.48 -5.82 -13.96
CA GLY A 290 -6.57 -5.01 -12.75
C GLY A 290 -7.89 -5.19 -12.00
N THR A 291 -8.14 -4.33 -11.01
CA THR A 291 -9.42 -4.30 -10.29
C THR A 291 -10.38 -3.29 -10.93
N PRO A 292 -11.54 -3.73 -11.47
CA PRO A 292 -12.52 -2.82 -12.05
C PRO A 292 -13.05 -1.77 -11.06
N GLY A 293 -13.27 -0.54 -11.54
CA GLY A 293 -13.90 0.54 -10.79
C GLY A 293 -13.07 1.17 -9.66
N ARG A 294 -11.84 0.71 -9.42
CA ARG A 294 -11.00 1.13 -8.27
C ARG A 294 -9.65 1.73 -8.66
N SER A 295 -9.44 1.97 -9.95
CA SER A 295 -8.19 2.51 -10.48
C SER A 295 -7.89 3.93 -10.00
N SER A 296 -8.93 4.72 -9.70
CA SER A 296 -8.78 6.10 -9.21
C SER A 296 -8.12 6.13 -7.84
N GLY A 297 -8.60 5.36 -6.84
CA GLY A 297 -7.98 5.33 -5.51
C GLY A 297 -6.51 4.90 -5.53
N GLU A 298 -6.16 3.94 -6.39
CA GLU A 298 -4.76 3.52 -6.53
C GLU A 298 -3.88 4.62 -7.12
N ARG A 299 -4.34 5.29 -8.18
CA ARG A 299 -3.61 6.39 -8.82
C ARG A 299 -3.50 7.58 -7.88
N ALA A 300 -4.59 7.90 -7.18
CA ALA A 300 -4.70 8.97 -6.21
C ALA A 300 -3.61 8.90 -5.16
N PHE A 301 -3.47 7.72 -4.57
CA PHE A 301 -2.44 7.46 -3.58
C PHE A 301 -1.02 7.70 -4.14
N ILE A 302 -0.72 7.17 -5.33
CA ILE A 302 0.63 7.26 -5.90
C ILE A 302 1.01 8.71 -6.21
N TRP A 303 0.12 9.49 -6.83
CA TRP A 303 0.44 10.87 -7.12
C TRP A 303 0.45 11.74 -5.85
N LEU A 304 -0.45 11.50 -4.89
CA LEU A 304 -0.43 12.21 -3.60
C LEU A 304 0.89 12.00 -2.87
N LEU A 305 1.36 10.75 -2.79
CA LEU A 305 2.63 10.41 -2.17
C LEU A 305 3.82 11.05 -2.90
N GLY A 306 3.82 11.00 -4.24
CA GLY A 306 4.83 11.68 -5.05
C GLY A 306 4.81 13.21 -4.87
N PHE A 307 3.62 13.80 -4.74
CA PHE A 307 3.42 15.22 -4.51
C PHE A 307 3.89 15.67 -3.13
N VAL A 308 3.68 14.87 -2.09
CA VAL A 308 4.26 15.11 -0.75
C VAL A 308 5.79 15.16 -0.82
N GLY A 309 6.41 14.19 -1.52
CA GLY A 309 7.86 14.18 -1.73
C GLY A 309 8.36 15.40 -2.53
N LEU A 310 7.69 15.72 -3.63
CA LEU A 310 8.06 16.83 -4.51
C LEU A 310 7.91 18.18 -3.80
N SER A 311 6.78 18.43 -3.16
CA SER A 311 6.53 19.68 -2.42
C SER A 311 7.54 19.88 -1.29
N GLY A 312 7.97 18.80 -0.60
CA GLY A 312 9.01 18.88 0.42
C GLY A 312 10.39 19.26 -0.15
N LEU A 313 10.78 18.70 -1.29
CA LEU A 313 12.03 19.07 -1.98
C LEU A 313 12.00 20.49 -2.53
N LEU A 314 10.88 20.91 -3.13
CA LEU A 314 10.70 22.28 -3.62
C LEU A 314 10.74 23.28 -2.47
N LEU A 315 10.08 22.97 -1.33
CA LEU A 315 10.11 23.81 -0.14
C LEU A 315 11.53 23.97 0.40
N TYR A 316 12.34 22.91 0.34
CA TYR A 316 13.75 23.00 0.68
C TYR A 316 14.52 23.93 -0.27
N ALA A 317 14.23 23.91 -1.58
CA ALA A 317 14.93 24.71 -2.58
C ALA A 317 14.58 26.20 -2.55
N VAL A 318 13.32 26.56 -2.27
CA VAL A 318 12.84 27.96 -2.31
C VAL A 318 12.87 28.65 -0.95
N ARG A 319 13.39 27.99 0.09
CA ARG A 319 13.42 28.51 1.46
C ARG A 319 14.10 29.89 1.51
N GLY A 320 13.46 30.83 2.20
CA GLY A 320 13.97 32.20 2.36
C GLY A 320 13.50 33.16 1.27
N THR A 321 12.69 32.69 0.32
CA THR A 321 12.01 33.52 -0.68
C THR A 321 10.54 33.78 -0.28
N GLY A 322 9.87 34.72 -0.96
CA GLY A 322 8.43 34.95 -0.78
C GLY A 322 7.53 33.75 -1.10
N LEU A 323 8.06 32.73 -1.81
CA LEU A 323 7.34 31.49 -2.09
C LEU A 323 7.31 30.52 -0.90
N THR A 324 8.09 30.77 0.16
CA THR A 324 8.20 29.87 1.32
C THR A 324 6.84 29.64 1.98
N GLY A 325 6.06 30.70 2.25
CA GLY A 325 4.76 30.60 2.91
C GLY A 325 3.73 29.77 2.12
N PRO A 326 3.41 30.14 0.87
CA PRO A 326 2.47 29.39 0.04
C PRO A 326 2.86 27.92 -0.16
N LEU A 327 4.14 27.65 -0.41
CA LEU A 327 4.60 26.27 -0.63
C LEU A 327 4.61 25.45 0.66
N LEU A 328 4.87 26.08 1.80
CA LEU A 328 4.74 25.44 3.11
C LEU A 328 3.28 25.04 3.37
N ALA A 329 2.32 25.93 3.15
CA ALA A 329 0.89 25.63 3.31
C ALA A 329 0.46 24.46 2.41
N LEU A 330 0.93 24.46 1.16
CA LEU A 330 0.67 23.38 0.21
C LEU A 330 1.28 22.04 0.65
N HIS A 331 2.53 22.06 1.12
CA HIS A 331 3.21 20.86 1.62
C HIS A 331 2.49 20.30 2.85
N LEU A 332 2.20 21.13 3.86
CA LEU A 332 1.48 20.72 5.07
C LEU A 332 0.08 20.19 4.74
N GLY A 333 -0.65 20.85 3.84
CA GLY A 333 -1.94 20.36 3.36
C GLY A 333 -1.86 19.00 2.68
N SER A 334 -0.80 18.74 1.92
CA SER A 334 -0.56 17.44 1.30
C SER A 334 -0.19 16.35 2.30
N VAL A 335 0.66 16.65 3.29
CA VAL A 335 1.03 15.71 4.36
C VAL A 335 -0.18 15.34 5.21
N LEU A 336 -0.99 16.34 5.57
CA LEU A 336 -2.22 16.14 6.33
C LEU A 336 -3.21 15.26 5.56
N THR A 337 -3.43 15.56 4.27
CA THR A 337 -4.25 14.74 3.37
C THR A 337 -3.75 13.30 3.31
N PHE A 338 -2.44 13.11 3.16
CA PHE A 338 -1.81 11.79 3.11
C PHE A 338 -2.06 10.96 4.37
N PHE A 339 -1.88 11.53 5.56
CA PHE A 339 -2.11 10.79 6.80
C PHE A 339 -3.59 10.43 7.00
N LEU A 340 -4.51 11.36 6.74
CA LEU A 340 -5.95 11.10 6.88
C LEU A 340 -6.44 10.00 5.92
N LEU A 341 -5.91 9.95 4.71
CA LEU A 341 -6.29 8.95 3.70
C LEU A 341 -5.52 7.63 3.82
N THR A 342 -4.49 7.54 4.65
CA THR A 342 -3.66 6.34 4.83
C THR A 342 -4.48 5.05 5.06
N PRO A 343 -5.43 4.96 6.02
CA PRO A 343 -6.20 3.75 6.29
C PRO A 343 -7.13 3.32 5.15
N TYR A 344 -7.47 4.24 4.24
CA TYR A 344 -8.45 4.02 3.17
C TYR A 344 -7.80 3.89 1.79
N SER A 345 -6.51 4.22 1.70
CA SER A 345 -5.76 4.23 0.45
C SER A 345 -4.94 2.96 0.24
N LYS A 346 -4.24 2.91 -0.89
CA LYS A 346 -3.28 1.85 -1.18
C LYS A 346 -2.10 1.82 -0.20
N MET A 347 -1.93 2.82 0.69
CA MET A 347 -0.98 2.70 1.81
C MET A 347 -1.34 1.57 2.77
N ALA A 348 -2.64 1.39 3.05
CA ALA A 348 -3.13 0.31 3.90
C ALA A 348 -2.67 -1.08 3.40
N HIS A 349 -2.45 -1.23 2.09
CA HIS A 349 -1.92 -2.46 1.51
C HIS A 349 -0.59 -2.88 2.14
N GLY A 350 0.29 -1.95 2.49
CA GLY A 350 1.59 -2.28 3.08
C GLY A 350 1.41 -3.00 4.43
N PHE A 351 0.44 -2.54 5.22
CA PHE A 351 0.10 -3.10 6.51
C PHE A 351 -0.65 -4.44 6.40
N TYR A 352 -1.67 -4.53 5.54
CA TYR A 352 -2.34 -5.80 5.26
C TYR A 352 -1.37 -6.82 4.69
N ARG A 353 -0.46 -6.40 3.80
CA ARG A 353 0.54 -7.26 3.21
C ARG A 353 1.52 -7.79 4.24
N MET A 354 2.04 -6.92 5.12
CA MET A 354 2.91 -7.36 6.20
C MET A 354 2.20 -8.39 7.08
N THR A 355 0.93 -8.14 7.39
CA THR A 355 0.10 -9.05 8.20
C THR A 355 -0.12 -10.39 7.49
N ALA A 356 -0.37 -10.39 6.18
CA ALA A 356 -0.48 -11.60 5.36
C ALA A 356 0.84 -12.40 5.32
N LEU A 357 1.99 -11.71 5.23
CA LEU A 357 3.31 -12.35 5.26
C LEU A 357 3.62 -12.96 6.64
N LEU A 358 3.20 -12.30 7.73
CA LEU A 358 3.29 -12.85 9.08
C LEU A 358 2.44 -14.11 9.22
N ARG A 359 1.21 -14.10 8.71
CA ARG A 359 0.33 -15.29 8.70
C ARG A 359 0.94 -16.43 7.89
N GLU A 360 1.47 -16.13 6.71
CA GLU A 360 2.14 -17.12 5.85
C GLU A 360 3.39 -17.72 6.51
N ALA A 361 4.17 -16.91 7.24
CA ALA A 361 5.32 -17.41 7.99
C ALA A 361 4.89 -18.30 9.17
N GLN A 362 3.84 -17.91 9.89
CA GLN A 362 3.23 -18.71 10.94
C GLN A 362 2.75 -20.06 10.41
N ASP A 363 2.01 -20.08 9.30
CA ASP A 363 1.51 -21.32 8.67
C ASP A 363 2.63 -22.27 8.27
N LYS A 364 3.70 -21.74 7.66
CA LYS A 364 4.87 -22.55 7.30
C LYS A 364 5.52 -23.19 8.52
N ARG A 365 5.67 -22.43 9.61
CA ARG A 365 6.27 -22.95 10.83
C ARG A 365 5.38 -24.01 11.49
N GLU A 366 4.09 -23.74 11.62
CA GLU A 366 3.14 -24.68 12.24
C GLU A 366 3.09 -26.01 11.49
N ARG A 367 3.19 -26.00 10.16
CA ARG A 367 3.23 -27.20 9.33
C ARG A 367 4.60 -27.89 9.27
N ALA A 368 5.69 -27.18 9.57
CA ALA A 368 7.04 -27.76 9.62
C ALA A 368 7.40 -28.34 10.99
N GLY A 369 6.70 -27.91 12.04
CA GLY A 369 6.89 -28.35 13.42
C GLY A 369 5.89 -29.40 13.91
N GLY A 370 4.89 -29.75 13.10
CA GLY A 370 4.01 -30.91 13.29
C GLY A 370 4.38 -32.01 12.32
#